data_AF-A0AAD4HUW4-F1
#
_entry.id   AF-A0AAD4HUW4-F1
#
_cell.length_a   1.000
_cell.length_b   1.000
_cell.length_c   1.000
_cell.angle_alpha   90.00
_cell.angle_beta   90.00
_cell.angle_gamma   90.00
#
_symmetry.space_group_name_H-M   'P 1'
#
loop_
_entity.id
_entity.type
_entity.pdbx_description
1 polymer ?
#
loop_
_entity_poly.entity_id
_entity_poly.type
_entity_poly.pdbx_seq_one_letter_code
_entity_poly.pdbx_strand_id
1 'polypeptide(L)'
;MGTSQNALGTGWYGVNNTLSIRKHLPPDPFTGDYGPSPRPPVDWSRWKGQDLGKIDRVEFALANPPLETVPPGTLERTLTVTGVKTIRRRGGPHVVTCFLDGDPSTEFVAKIYDGVDYPLGGPGPSVLGFNDCMSFADRDYNIEAWAYRIMQPVIGGTYVPAYHGAWTFAVGQRWVRLILLELVQGECMLDIILRAEDKSSHLIDHTRLPPEDFRIRVLQSIHEAHLLIWWHAAVRHDDLVPRATSWSSPTAAS
;
A
#
# COMPACT_ATOMS: atom_id res chain seq x y z
N MET A 1 22.49 -11.18 -6.97
CA MET A 1 21.47 -11.30 -8.03
C MET A 1 20.14 -11.51 -7.33
N GLY A 2 19.39 -10.42 -7.09
CA GLY A 2 18.04 -10.54 -6.54
C GLY A 2 17.13 -11.05 -7.64
N THR A 3 16.42 -12.15 -7.38
CA THR A 3 15.44 -12.72 -8.29
C THR A 3 14.29 -11.74 -8.50
N SER A 4 14.45 -10.86 -9.50
CA SER A 4 13.32 -10.25 -10.17
C SER A 4 12.70 -11.30 -11.07
N GLN A 5 11.64 -11.97 -10.61
CA GLN A 5 10.60 -12.58 -11.44
C GLN A 5 9.55 -13.21 -10.53
N ASN A 6 8.31 -12.74 -10.62
CA ASN A 6 7.24 -13.56 -11.20
C ASN A 6 5.96 -12.71 -11.35
N ALA A 7 5.70 -12.31 -12.60
CA ALA A 7 4.38 -11.86 -13.05
C ALA A 7 3.35 -13.03 -13.12
N LEU A 8 3.59 -14.10 -12.37
CA LEU A 8 2.90 -15.39 -12.42
C LEU A 8 2.22 -15.76 -11.08
N GLY A 9 2.22 -14.88 -10.07
CA GLY A 9 1.50 -15.14 -8.82
C GLY A 9 2.04 -16.32 -7.99
N THR A 10 3.32 -16.65 -8.06
CA THR A 10 3.94 -17.81 -7.36
C THR A 10 4.66 -17.45 -6.06
N GLY A 11 4.21 -16.40 -5.36
CA GLY A 11 4.70 -16.01 -4.03
C GLY A 11 3.64 -16.22 -2.96
N TRP A 12 3.94 -15.86 -1.71
CA TRP A 12 2.98 -15.92 -0.58
C TRP A 12 1.67 -15.15 -0.85
N TYR A 13 1.73 -14.13 -1.72
CA TYR A 13 0.59 -13.27 -2.09
C TYR A 13 0.03 -13.60 -3.49
N GLY A 14 0.20 -14.84 -3.93
CA GLY A 14 -0.31 -15.35 -5.19
C GLY A 14 -1.83 -15.51 -5.22
N VAL A 15 -2.41 -15.55 -6.41
CA VAL A 15 -3.84 -15.82 -6.59
C VAL A 15 -4.18 -17.20 -6.03
N ASN A 16 -5.33 -17.30 -5.36
CA ASN A 16 -5.83 -18.46 -4.61
C ASN A 16 -5.07 -18.78 -3.31
N ASN A 17 -4.05 -18.02 -2.94
CA ASN A 17 -3.45 -18.16 -1.62
C ASN A 17 -4.39 -17.60 -0.56
N THR A 18 -4.35 -18.24 0.62
CA THR A 18 -5.10 -17.81 1.80
C THR A 18 -4.14 -17.32 2.88
N LEU A 19 -4.53 -16.24 3.56
CA LEU A 19 -3.79 -15.64 4.66
C LEU A 19 -4.69 -15.59 5.89
N SER A 20 -4.19 -16.08 7.03
CA SER A 20 -4.89 -15.93 8.31
C SER A 20 -4.52 -14.59 8.94
N ILE A 21 -5.45 -13.65 8.91
CA ILE A 21 -5.21 -12.26 9.31
C ILE A 21 -5.89 -11.96 10.64
N ARG A 22 -5.21 -11.18 11.48
CA ARG A 22 -5.71 -10.76 12.80
C ARG A 22 -5.78 -9.26 12.89
N LYS A 23 -6.92 -8.76 13.38
CA LYS A 23 -7.12 -7.32 13.51
C LYS A 23 -6.23 -6.78 14.63
N HIS A 24 -5.61 -5.62 14.40
CA HIS A 24 -4.89 -4.92 15.45
C HIS A 24 -5.06 -3.41 15.34
N LEU A 25 -4.61 -2.71 16.38
CA LEU A 25 -4.47 -1.26 16.33
C LEU A 25 -3.11 -0.94 15.69
N PRO A 26 -3.04 -0.18 14.59
CA PRO A 26 -1.77 0.28 14.08
C PRO A 26 -1.13 1.22 15.12
N PRO A 27 0.21 1.26 15.19
CA PRO A 27 0.91 2.28 15.97
C PRO A 27 0.44 3.68 15.56
N ASP A 28 0.63 4.65 16.46
CA ASP A 28 0.50 6.05 16.07
C ASP A 28 1.46 6.34 14.90
N PRO A 29 1.06 7.23 13.98
CA PRO A 29 1.92 7.57 12.87
C PRO A 29 3.20 8.17 13.44
N PHE A 30 4.29 8.00 12.70
CA PHE A 30 5.41 8.92 12.78
C PHE A 30 4.80 10.32 12.71
N THR A 31 5.11 11.23 13.63
CA THR A 31 4.35 12.49 13.79
C THR A 31 4.55 13.39 12.56
N GLY A 32 3.94 13.05 11.42
CA GLY A 32 4.12 13.59 10.06
C GLY A 32 4.95 12.71 9.09
N ASP A 33 5.66 13.30 8.10
CA ASP A 33 6.99 12.82 7.66
C ASP A 33 8.03 12.91 8.80
N TYR A 34 7.60 13.27 10.02
CA TYR A 34 8.15 14.38 10.81
C TYR A 34 8.36 14.01 12.29
N GLY A 35 8.94 12.86 12.57
CA GLY A 35 9.42 12.52 13.91
C GLY A 35 10.37 11.33 13.89
N PRO A 36 11.24 11.18 14.89
CA PRO A 36 12.12 10.02 14.96
C PRO A 36 11.27 8.74 14.92
N SER A 37 11.72 7.77 14.13
CA SER A 37 11.10 6.45 14.10
C SER A 37 10.97 5.92 15.53
N PRO A 38 9.78 5.47 15.98
CA PRO A 38 9.66 4.78 17.26
C PRO A 38 10.33 3.40 17.21
N ARG A 39 10.82 2.97 16.03
CA ARG A 39 11.61 1.75 15.89
C ARG A 39 12.92 1.91 16.66
N PRO A 40 13.28 0.93 17.50
CA PRO A 40 14.63 0.86 18.05
C PRO A 40 15.68 0.85 16.93
N PRO A 41 16.86 1.46 17.15
CA PRO A 41 17.96 1.36 16.21
C PRO A 41 18.31 -0.11 15.92
N VAL A 42 18.50 -0.43 14.65
CA VAL A 42 18.95 -1.77 14.24
C VAL A 42 20.37 -2.02 14.76
N ASP A 43 20.58 -3.18 15.40
CA ASP A 43 21.93 -3.64 15.71
C ASP A 43 22.60 -4.20 14.44
N TRP A 44 23.42 -3.37 13.81
CA TRP A 44 24.16 -3.74 12.60
C TRP A 44 25.37 -4.63 12.85
N SER A 45 25.69 -4.99 14.10
CA SER A 45 26.89 -5.77 14.43
C SER A 45 26.97 -7.09 13.66
N ARG A 46 25.83 -7.77 13.48
CA ARG A 46 25.71 -9.03 12.72
C ARG A 46 26.04 -8.89 11.22
N TRP A 47 25.75 -7.73 10.63
CA TRP A 47 25.92 -7.47 9.19
C TRP A 47 27.06 -6.51 8.88
N LYS A 48 27.90 -6.21 9.88
CA LYS A 48 29.01 -5.27 9.74
C LYS A 48 29.97 -5.71 8.62
N GLY A 49 30.23 -4.82 7.67
CA GLY A 49 31.13 -5.08 6.54
C GLY A 49 30.56 -5.97 5.44
N GLN A 50 29.29 -6.41 5.55
CA GLN A 50 28.61 -7.12 4.47
C GLN A 50 28.10 -6.13 3.42
N ASP A 51 28.11 -6.56 2.16
CA ASP A 51 27.41 -5.88 1.07
C ASP A 51 25.89 -5.99 1.31
N LEU A 52 25.20 -4.85 1.37
CA LEU A 52 23.76 -4.76 1.60
C LEU A 52 22.95 -5.60 0.60
N GLY A 53 23.43 -5.71 -0.64
CA GLY A 53 22.77 -6.51 -1.67
C GLY A 53 22.87 -8.02 -1.46
N LYS A 54 23.69 -8.47 -0.49
CA LYS A 54 23.91 -9.87 -0.13
C LYS A 54 23.32 -10.26 1.22
N ILE A 55 22.84 -9.29 2.00
CA ILE A 55 22.15 -9.57 3.26
C ILE A 55 20.83 -10.28 2.94
N ASP A 56 20.58 -11.43 3.58
CA ASP A 56 19.29 -12.10 3.52
C ASP A 56 18.23 -11.24 4.22
N ARG A 57 17.25 -10.78 3.45
CA ARG A 57 16.18 -9.92 3.95
C ARG A 57 15.19 -10.66 4.85
N VAL A 58 15.02 -11.97 4.67
CA VAL A 58 14.16 -12.76 5.56
C VAL A 58 14.82 -12.86 6.93
N GLU A 59 16.12 -13.16 6.97
CA GLU A 59 16.91 -13.17 8.20
C GLU A 59 16.90 -11.80 8.89
N PHE A 60 17.08 -10.72 8.12
CA PHE A 60 17.02 -9.35 8.62
C PHE A 60 15.65 -9.01 9.22
N ALA A 61 14.56 -9.36 8.52
CA ALA A 61 13.19 -9.13 8.98
C ALA A 61 12.83 -9.93 10.23
N LEU A 62 13.34 -11.16 10.37
CA LEU A 62 13.16 -11.98 11.56
C LEU A 62 13.86 -11.39 12.78
N ALA A 63 15.07 -10.85 12.59
CA ALA A 63 15.82 -10.19 13.65
C ALA A 63 15.26 -8.81 14.03
N ASN A 64 14.51 -8.18 13.13
CA ASN A 64 13.95 -6.84 13.29
C ASN A 64 12.44 -6.85 12.96
N PRO A 65 11.59 -7.51 13.75
CA PRO A 65 10.17 -7.67 13.45
C PRO A 65 9.43 -6.32 13.35
N PRO A 66 8.27 -6.24 12.68
CA PRO A 66 7.46 -5.01 12.63
C PRO A 66 7.23 -4.41 14.02
N LEU A 67 7.05 -3.09 14.08
CA LEU A 67 6.80 -2.36 15.31
C LEU A 67 5.72 -3.05 16.15
N GLU A 68 6.04 -3.19 17.44
CA GLU A 68 5.12 -3.82 18.39
C GLU A 68 3.88 -2.96 18.54
N THR A 69 2.74 -3.63 18.58
CA THR A 69 1.43 -3.04 18.78
C THR A 69 0.78 -3.73 19.96
N VAL A 70 -0.23 -3.09 20.57
CA VAL A 70 -1.15 -3.82 21.46
C VAL A 70 -1.50 -5.16 20.81
N PRO A 71 -1.45 -6.29 21.54
CA PRO A 71 -1.63 -7.61 20.96
C PRO A 71 -2.86 -7.64 20.06
N PRO A 72 -2.77 -8.28 18.88
CA PRO A 72 -3.91 -8.36 17.97
C PRO A 72 -5.12 -8.89 18.73
N GLY A 73 -6.29 -8.31 18.45
CA GLY A 73 -7.53 -8.77 19.05
C GLY A 73 -7.81 -10.23 18.69
N THR A 74 -8.81 -10.82 19.33
CA THR A 74 -9.22 -12.21 19.06
C THR A 74 -9.90 -12.41 17.70
N LEU A 75 -10.19 -11.32 16.97
CA LEU A 75 -10.80 -11.37 15.66
C LEU A 75 -9.78 -11.81 14.60
N GLU A 76 -9.96 -13.04 14.13
CA GLU A 76 -9.25 -13.64 13.01
C GLU A 76 -10.19 -13.77 11.81
N ARG A 77 -9.62 -13.58 10.62
CA ARG A 77 -10.32 -13.68 9.32
C ARG A 77 -9.43 -14.44 8.35
N THR A 78 -10.04 -15.07 7.36
CA THR A 78 -9.29 -15.67 6.25
C THR A 78 -9.40 -14.76 5.04
N LEU A 79 -8.26 -14.28 4.54
CA LEU A 79 -8.17 -13.50 3.30
C LEU A 79 -7.77 -14.43 2.16
N THR A 80 -8.59 -14.49 1.10
CA THR A 80 -8.27 -15.25 -0.12
C THR A 80 -7.93 -14.29 -1.25
N VAL A 81 -6.72 -14.39 -1.79
CA VAL A 81 -6.24 -13.51 -2.87
C VAL A 81 -6.91 -13.88 -4.20
N THR A 82 -7.53 -12.91 -4.86
CA THR A 82 -8.24 -13.09 -6.14
C THR A 82 -7.47 -12.52 -7.32
N GLY A 83 -6.60 -11.54 -7.09
CA GLY A 83 -5.84 -10.87 -8.14
C GLY A 83 -4.65 -10.10 -7.59
N VAL A 84 -3.62 -9.93 -8.42
CA VAL A 84 -2.40 -9.17 -8.08
C VAL A 84 -2.39 -7.89 -8.91
N LYS A 85 -2.41 -6.73 -8.24
CA LYS A 85 -2.44 -5.41 -8.89
C LYS A 85 -1.04 -4.79 -9.00
N THR A 86 -0.14 -5.07 -8.05
CA THR A 86 1.19 -4.46 -8.03
C THR A 86 2.29 -5.49 -8.25
N ILE A 87 3.17 -5.22 -9.22
CA ILE A 87 4.51 -5.82 -9.35
C ILE A 87 5.51 -4.66 -9.47
N ARG A 88 5.97 -4.11 -8.35
CA ARG A 88 6.90 -2.96 -8.37
C ARG A 88 8.34 -3.42 -8.59
N ARG A 89 9.07 -2.69 -9.45
CA ARG A 89 10.51 -2.87 -9.69
C ARG A 89 11.42 -2.27 -8.60
N ARG A 90 10.89 -1.43 -7.69
CA ARG A 90 11.66 -0.65 -6.70
C ARG A 90 11.28 -0.89 -5.23
N GLY A 91 10.51 -1.96 -4.94
CA GLY A 91 10.00 -2.27 -3.60
C GLY A 91 8.75 -1.47 -3.21
N GLY A 92 8.23 -1.72 -2.00
CA GLY A 92 7.00 -1.13 -1.47
C GLY A 92 5.91 -2.17 -1.18
N PRO A 93 4.68 -1.74 -0.88
CA PRO A 93 3.62 -2.65 -0.52
C PRO A 93 3.10 -3.44 -1.73
N HIS A 94 2.77 -4.71 -1.51
CA HIS A 94 1.99 -5.50 -2.45
C HIS A 94 0.53 -5.06 -2.40
N VAL A 95 -0.09 -4.89 -3.56
CA VAL A 95 -1.53 -4.59 -3.64
C VAL A 95 -2.20 -5.75 -4.35
N VAL A 96 -3.16 -6.35 -3.67
CA VAL A 96 -3.91 -7.51 -4.15
C VAL A 96 -5.41 -7.25 -3.98
N THR A 97 -6.22 -7.84 -4.85
CA THR A 97 -7.66 -7.98 -4.61
C THR A 97 -7.92 -9.27 -3.85
N CYS A 98 -8.96 -9.30 -3.03
CA CYS A 98 -9.23 -10.44 -2.16
C CYS A 98 -10.70 -10.53 -1.70
N PHE A 99 -11.08 -11.74 -1.27
CA PHE A 99 -12.30 -12.01 -0.51
C PHE A 99 -11.97 -12.29 0.95
N LEU A 100 -12.93 -12.06 1.85
CA LEU A 100 -12.84 -12.44 3.25
C LEU A 100 -13.73 -13.63 3.57
N ASP A 101 -13.23 -14.53 4.41
CA ASP A 101 -13.95 -15.68 4.96
C ASP A 101 -14.64 -16.56 3.91
N GLY A 102 -14.11 -16.58 2.69
CA GLY A 102 -14.69 -17.30 1.55
C GLY A 102 -15.98 -16.69 0.99
N ASP A 103 -16.34 -15.47 1.39
CA ASP A 103 -17.50 -14.75 0.86
C ASP A 103 -17.14 -14.01 -0.45
N PRO A 104 -17.64 -14.48 -1.61
CA PRO A 104 -17.36 -13.84 -2.88
C PRO A 104 -18.26 -12.62 -3.16
N SER A 105 -19.21 -12.31 -2.28
CA SER A 105 -20.17 -11.21 -2.49
C SER A 105 -19.52 -9.82 -2.43
N THR A 106 -18.40 -9.71 -1.70
CA THR A 106 -17.72 -8.45 -1.46
C THR A 106 -16.22 -8.62 -1.69
N GLU A 107 -15.70 -7.95 -2.73
CA GLU A 107 -14.27 -7.92 -3.01
C GLU A 107 -13.61 -6.70 -2.37
N PHE A 108 -12.40 -6.90 -1.85
CA PHE A 108 -11.61 -5.89 -1.16
C PHE A 108 -10.25 -5.71 -1.83
N VAL A 109 -9.58 -4.61 -1.50
CA VAL A 109 -8.16 -4.39 -1.79
C VAL A 109 -7.36 -4.53 -0.49
N ALA A 110 -6.38 -5.43 -0.49
CA ALA A 110 -5.38 -5.51 0.57
C ALA A 110 -4.07 -4.89 0.11
N LYS A 111 -3.55 -3.95 0.91
CA LYS A 111 -2.18 -3.43 0.77
C LYS A 111 -1.32 -4.07 1.85
N ILE A 112 -0.36 -4.88 1.43
CA ILE A 112 0.50 -5.72 2.28
C ILE A 112 1.90 -5.10 2.34
N TYR A 113 2.37 -4.80 3.54
CA TYR A 113 3.65 -4.14 3.83
C TYR A 113 4.60 -5.19 4.41
N ASP A 114 5.20 -6.01 3.54
CA ASP A 114 6.22 -6.98 3.92
C ASP A 114 7.60 -6.35 3.76
N GLY A 115 8.32 -6.19 4.87
CA GLY A 115 9.62 -5.52 4.86
C GLY A 115 10.68 -6.23 4.03
N VAL A 116 10.52 -7.52 3.67
CA VAL A 116 11.46 -8.19 2.76
C VAL A 116 11.40 -7.63 1.34
N ASP A 117 10.26 -7.05 0.95
CA ASP A 117 10.02 -6.48 -0.37
C ASP A 117 10.47 -5.01 -0.46
N TYR A 118 10.84 -4.41 0.68
CA TYR A 118 11.38 -3.06 0.73
C TYR A 118 12.91 -3.01 0.49
N PRO A 119 13.44 -1.90 -0.03
CA PRO A 119 14.88 -1.71 -0.18
C PRO A 119 15.58 -1.71 1.19
N LEU A 120 16.69 -2.45 1.28
CA LEU A 120 17.58 -2.40 2.43
C LEU A 120 18.65 -1.33 2.19
N GLY A 121 18.51 -0.17 2.85
CA GLY A 121 19.57 0.82 2.97
C GLY A 121 20.45 0.53 4.17
N GLY A 122 21.75 0.79 4.05
CA GLY A 122 22.72 0.54 5.11
C GLY A 122 22.71 1.61 6.20
N PRO A 123 23.60 1.48 7.19
CA PRO A 123 23.81 2.52 8.19
C PRO A 123 24.37 3.77 7.49
N GLY A 124 23.51 4.78 7.30
CA GLY A 124 23.89 6.07 6.75
C GLY A 124 23.06 7.17 7.42
N PRO A 125 23.65 8.35 7.69
CA PRO A 125 22.88 9.48 8.19
C PRO A 125 21.94 9.94 7.09
N SER A 126 20.68 9.55 7.19
CA SER A 126 19.61 10.21 6.48
C SER A 126 18.98 11.23 7.42
N VAL A 127 18.54 12.35 6.86
CA VAL A 127 17.80 13.40 7.60
C VAL A 127 16.50 12.83 8.23
N LEU A 128 16.08 11.62 7.82
CA LEU A 128 14.86 10.92 8.22
C LEU A 128 15.12 9.66 9.09
N GLY A 129 16.36 9.39 9.52
CA GLY A 129 16.71 8.22 10.33
C GLY A 129 17.20 7.00 9.52
N PHE A 130 17.45 5.89 10.21
CA PHE A 130 18.03 4.66 9.64
C PHE A 130 17.12 4.08 8.53
N ASN A 131 17.68 3.91 7.32
CA ASN A 131 16.95 3.52 6.12
C ASN A 131 16.96 2.00 5.89
N ASP A 132 16.51 1.20 6.85
CA ASP A 132 16.37 -0.25 6.61
C ASP A 132 15.00 -0.62 6.03
N CYS A 133 14.90 -1.81 5.45
CA CYS A 133 13.70 -2.27 4.75
C CYS A 133 12.48 -2.41 5.67
N MET A 134 12.69 -2.74 6.95
CA MET A 134 11.60 -2.84 7.93
C MET A 134 11.13 -1.47 8.39
N SER A 135 12.06 -0.53 8.57
CA SER A 135 11.73 0.87 8.87
C SER A 135 10.89 1.52 7.76
N PHE A 136 11.18 1.24 6.48
CA PHE A 136 10.34 1.72 5.37
C PHE A 136 8.95 1.08 5.36
N ALA A 137 8.86 -0.23 5.57
CA ALA A 137 7.57 -0.93 5.60
C ALA A 137 6.66 -0.38 6.70
N ASP A 138 7.20 -0.19 7.91
CA ASP A 138 6.43 0.35 9.03
C ASP A 138 6.09 1.82 8.83
N ARG A 139 6.96 2.62 8.22
CA ARG A 139 6.67 4.02 7.87
C ARG A 139 5.46 4.11 6.94
N ASP A 140 5.51 3.42 5.81
CA ASP A 140 4.43 3.43 4.83
C ASP A 140 3.12 2.91 5.45
N TYR A 141 3.20 1.80 6.19
CA TYR A 141 2.05 1.19 6.85
C TYR A 141 1.40 2.14 7.88
N ASN A 142 2.19 2.69 8.81
CA ASN A 142 1.66 3.50 9.91
C ASN A 142 1.05 4.81 9.40
N ILE A 143 1.73 5.49 8.47
CA ILE A 143 1.24 6.75 7.88
C ILE A 143 -0.10 6.49 7.18
N GLU A 144 -0.17 5.47 6.33
CA GLU A 144 -1.37 5.20 5.56
C GLU A 144 -2.52 4.69 6.44
N ALA A 145 -2.24 3.78 7.38
CA ALA A 145 -3.25 3.28 8.32
C ALA A 145 -3.82 4.41 9.20
N TRP A 146 -2.98 5.33 9.66
CA TRP A 146 -3.44 6.50 10.41
C TRP A 146 -4.26 7.44 9.54
N ALA A 147 -3.78 7.76 8.34
CA ALA A 147 -4.49 8.66 7.42
C ALA A 147 -5.91 8.16 7.17
N TYR A 148 -6.08 6.87 6.86
CA TYR A 148 -7.41 6.28 6.73
C TYR A 148 -8.20 6.36 8.03
N ARG A 149 -7.64 6.00 9.19
CA ARG A 149 -8.38 6.09 10.47
C ARG A 149 -8.93 7.49 10.75
N ILE A 150 -8.22 8.54 10.38
CA ILE A 150 -8.67 9.94 10.59
C ILE A 150 -9.64 10.41 9.51
N MET A 151 -9.41 10.04 8.24
CA MET A 151 -10.28 10.45 7.14
C MET A 151 -11.65 9.76 7.15
N GLN A 152 -11.72 8.52 7.63
CA GLN A 152 -12.90 7.66 7.47
C GLN A 152 -14.19 8.22 8.08
N PRO A 153 -14.19 8.75 9.32
CA PRO A 153 -15.40 9.30 9.92
C PRO A 153 -15.97 10.52 9.18
N VAL A 154 -15.19 11.17 8.31
CA VAL A 154 -15.60 12.44 7.68
C VAL A 154 -15.82 12.31 6.17
N ILE A 155 -14.99 11.53 5.47
CA ILE A 155 -14.99 11.45 3.99
C ILE A 155 -14.84 10.02 3.45
N GLY A 156 -14.85 9.01 4.32
CA GLY A 156 -14.73 7.59 3.96
C GLY A 156 -15.89 7.10 3.10
N GLY A 157 -15.59 6.27 2.09
CA GLY A 157 -16.56 5.70 1.15
C GLY A 157 -17.16 6.71 0.15
N THR A 158 -16.77 7.99 0.24
CA THR A 158 -17.24 9.04 -0.69
C THR A 158 -16.09 9.57 -1.56
N TYR A 159 -15.05 10.10 -0.91
CA TYR A 159 -13.88 10.68 -1.61
C TYR A 159 -12.62 9.83 -1.44
N VAL A 160 -12.58 8.99 -0.41
CA VAL A 160 -11.53 7.99 -0.19
C VAL A 160 -12.17 6.61 -0.03
N PRO A 161 -11.52 5.51 -0.45
CA PRO A 161 -12.06 4.16 -0.30
C PRO A 161 -12.45 3.86 1.15
N ALA A 162 -13.52 3.11 1.41
CA ALA A 162 -13.85 2.70 2.78
C ALA A 162 -12.72 1.85 3.40
N TYR A 163 -12.45 2.05 4.69
CA TYR A 163 -11.37 1.40 5.42
C TYR A 163 -11.92 0.28 6.30
N HIS A 164 -11.49 -0.94 6.01
CA HIS A 164 -11.92 -2.15 6.73
C HIS A 164 -10.92 -2.59 7.81
N GLY A 165 -10.00 -1.70 8.18
CA GLY A 165 -9.12 -1.86 9.32
C GLY A 165 -7.69 -2.27 8.96
N ALA A 166 -6.90 -2.37 10.03
CA ALA A 166 -5.50 -2.75 10.02
C ALA A 166 -5.36 -4.18 10.56
N TRP A 167 -4.52 -4.96 9.88
CA TRP A 167 -4.41 -6.39 10.10
C TRP A 167 -2.94 -6.83 10.07
N THR A 168 -2.67 -7.95 10.73
CA THR A 168 -1.35 -8.60 10.72
C THR A 168 -1.50 -10.11 10.54
N PHE A 169 -0.48 -10.74 9.97
CA PHE A 169 -0.45 -12.18 9.72
C PHE A 169 1.00 -12.68 9.67
N ALA A 170 1.16 -13.99 9.76
CA ALA A 170 2.47 -14.63 9.69
C ALA A 170 2.77 -15.13 8.27
N VAL A 171 4.03 -14.96 7.85
CA VAL A 171 4.59 -15.55 6.63
C VAL A 171 5.82 -16.36 7.01
N GLY A 172 5.67 -17.68 7.05
CA GLY A 172 6.65 -18.53 7.75
C GLY A 172 6.75 -18.11 9.22
N GLN A 173 7.93 -17.65 9.65
CA GLN A 173 8.18 -17.22 11.04
C GLN A 173 8.12 -15.69 11.25
N ARG A 174 7.96 -14.89 10.19
CA ARG A 174 7.94 -13.42 10.30
C ARG A 174 6.51 -12.88 10.28
N TRP A 175 6.30 -11.76 10.97
CA TRP A 175 5.03 -11.04 10.95
C TRP A 175 5.01 -9.99 9.83
N VAL A 176 3.85 -9.81 9.21
CA VAL A 176 3.60 -8.86 8.13
C VAL A 176 2.36 -8.03 8.47
N ARG A 177 2.33 -6.78 8.03
CA ARG A 177 1.22 -5.84 8.25
C ARG A 177 0.45 -5.63 6.95
N LEU A 178 -0.86 -5.41 7.04
CA LEU A 178 -1.66 -4.97 5.91
C LEU A 178 -2.77 -4.02 6.35
N ILE A 179 -3.28 -3.23 5.40
CA ILE A 179 -4.58 -2.56 5.53
C ILE A 179 -5.55 -3.14 4.51
N LEU A 180 -6.82 -3.16 4.90
CA LEU A 180 -7.92 -3.61 4.04
C LEU A 180 -8.79 -2.41 3.65
N LEU A 181 -9.03 -2.28 2.36
CA LEU A 181 -9.77 -1.17 1.75
C LEU A 181 -10.89 -1.72 0.86
N GLU A 182 -11.91 -0.90 0.65
CA GLU A 182 -12.89 -1.09 -0.40
C GLU A 182 -12.22 -1.20 -1.77
N LEU A 183 -12.70 -2.14 -2.60
CA LEU A 183 -12.36 -2.13 -4.02
C LEU A 183 -13.18 -1.06 -4.74
N VAL A 184 -12.54 0.07 -5.05
CA VAL A 184 -13.14 1.11 -5.88
C VAL A 184 -13.33 0.56 -7.30
N GLN A 185 -14.59 0.42 -7.70
CA GLN A 185 -14.94 0.06 -9.07
C GLN A 185 -14.53 1.19 -10.01
N GLY A 186 -14.05 0.83 -11.19
CA GLY A 186 -13.64 1.81 -12.19
C GLY A 186 -12.29 1.55 -12.81
N GLU A 187 -11.82 2.52 -13.59
CA GLU A 187 -10.55 2.48 -14.28
C GLU A 187 -9.56 3.47 -13.67
N CYS A 188 -8.30 3.04 -13.56
CA CYS A 188 -7.20 3.90 -13.15
C CYS A 188 -6.94 4.96 -14.23
N MET A 189 -6.78 6.22 -13.83
CA MET A 189 -6.55 7.32 -14.77
C MET A 189 -5.26 7.11 -15.57
N LEU A 190 -4.20 6.57 -14.95
CA LEU A 190 -2.97 6.25 -15.65
C LEU A 190 -3.20 5.22 -16.77
N ASP A 191 -4.02 4.19 -16.53
CA ASP A 191 -4.29 3.17 -17.55
C ASP A 191 -5.04 3.75 -18.75
N ILE A 192 -5.97 4.69 -18.51
CA ILE A 192 -6.65 5.43 -19.58
C ILE A 192 -5.63 6.23 -20.40
N ILE A 193 -4.72 6.96 -19.74
CA ILE A 193 -3.67 7.75 -20.40
C ILE A 193 -2.74 6.84 -21.21
N LEU A 194 -2.25 5.76 -20.62
CA LEU A 194 -1.34 4.81 -21.27
C LEU A 194 -1.98 4.11 -22.47
N ARG A 195 -3.30 3.89 -22.46
CA ARG A 195 -4.00 3.36 -23.63
C ARG A 195 -4.03 4.39 -24.76
N ALA A 196 -4.21 5.67 -24.45
CA ALA A 196 -4.25 6.75 -25.45
C ALA A 196 -2.86 7.17 -25.96
N GLU A 197 -1.79 6.81 -25.27
CA GLU A 197 -0.41 7.10 -25.67
C GLU A 197 0.03 6.24 -26.89
N ASP A 198 0.57 6.91 -27.90
CA ASP A 198 1.31 6.25 -28.97
C ASP A 198 2.70 5.84 -28.45
N LYS A 199 2.97 4.54 -28.41
CA LYS A 199 4.19 3.99 -27.80
C LYS A 199 5.48 4.35 -28.52
N SER A 200 5.42 4.83 -29.77
CA SER A 200 6.59 5.16 -30.57
C SER A 200 7.01 6.63 -30.43
N SER A 201 6.03 7.51 -30.30
CA SER A 201 6.21 8.96 -30.24
C SER A 201 5.98 9.56 -28.86
N HIS A 202 5.40 8.79 -27.94
CA HIS A 202 4.94 9.25 -26.62
C HIS A 202 3.91 10.40 -26.68
N LEU A 203 3.29 10.60 -27.85
CA LEU A 203 2.22 11.57 -28.03
C LEU A 203 0.89 10.96 -27.60
N ILE A 204 0.05 11.77 -26.95
CA ILE A 204 -1.26 11.36 -26.52
C ILE A 204 -2.27 11.58 -27.64
N ASP A 205 -2.93 10.51 -28.07
CA ASP A 205 -4.08 10.61 -28.97
C ASP A 205 -5.32 11.02 -28.17
N HIS A 206 -5.62 12.32 -28.20
CA HIS A 206 -6.76 12.90 -27.50
C HIS A 206 -8.12 12.35 -27.96
N THR A 207 -8.22 11.74 -29.15
CA THR A 207 -9.47 11.12 -29.62
C THR A 207 -9.79 9.81 -28.89
N ARG A 208 -8.77 9.21 -28.26
CA ARG A 208 -8.88 7.97 -27.48
C ARG A 208 -9.06 8.22 -25.98
N LEU A 209 -8.97 9.49 -25.56
CA LEU A 209 -9.30 9.89 -24.20
C LEU A 209 -10.81 10.11 -24.05
N PRO A 210 -11.34 10.02 -22.82
CA PRO A 210 -12.69 10.49 -22.54
C PRO A 210 -12.90 11.95 -22.97
N PRO A 211 -14.15 12.36 -23.29
CA PRO A 211 -14.48 13.73 -23.68
C PRO A 211 -13.91 14.78 -22.71
N GLU A 212 -13.55 15.95 -23.23
CA GLU A 212 -12.91 17.00 -22.44
C GLU A 212 -13.73 17.44 -21.22
N ASP A 213 -15.02 17.72 -21.39
CA ASP A 213 -15.90 18.09 -20.28
C ASP A 213 -15.92 17.03 -19.17
N PHE A 214 -15.82 15.76 -19.56
CA PHE A 214 -15.73 14.66 -18.61
C PHE A 214 -14.39 14.69 -17.86
N ARG A 215 -13.26 14.88 -18.56
CA ARG A 215 -11.93 15.00 -17.93
C ARG A 215 -11.87 16.18 -16.96
N ILE A 216 -12.47 17.32 -17.31
CA ILE A 216 -12.54 18.51 -16.44
C ILE A 216 -13.30 18.20 -15.15
N ARG A 217 -14.46 17.52 -15.23
CA ARG A 217 -15.21 17.11 -14.03
C ARG A 217 -14.42 16.17 -13.12
N VAL A 218 -13.66 15.25 -13.70
CA VAL A 218 -12.79 14.35 -12.91
C VAL A 218 -11.70 15.16 -12.19
N LEU A 219 -11.05 16.10 -12.87
CA LEU A 219 -10.06 16.98 -12.25
C LEU A 219 -10.66 17.85 -11.14
N GLN A 220 -11.86 18.37 -11.34
CA GLN A 220 -12.61 19.11 -10.31
C GLN A 220 -12.87 18.22 -9.08
N SER A 221 -13.36 16.99 -9.29
CA SER A 221 -13.64 16.04 -8.20
C SER A 221 -12.38 15.67 -7.43
N ILE A 222 -11.24 15.48 -8.12
CA ILE A 222 -9.94 15.22 -7.49
C ILE A 222 -9.49 16.41 -6.64
N HIS A 223 -9.65 17.63 -7.15
CA HIS A 223 -9.26 18.83 -6.41
C HIS A 223 -10.15 19.06 -5.19
N GLU A 224 -11.46 18.86 -5.32
CA GLU A 224 -12.41 18.91 -4.23
C GLU A 224 -12.08 17.88 -3.15
N ALA A 225 -11.83 16.61 -3.53
CA ALA A 225 -11.41 15.56 -2.62
C ALA A 225 -10.14 15.94 -1.86
N HIS A 226 -9.13 16.47 -2.55
CA HIS A 226 -7.87 16.89 -1.93
C HIS A 226 -8.08 18.02 -0.90
N LEU A 227 -8.91 19.01 -1.22
CA LEU A 227 -9.25 20.08 -0.29
C LEU A 227 -10.02 19.56 0.93
N LEU A 228 -10.98 18.65 0.74
CA LEU A 228 -11.75 18.06 1.83
C LEU A 228 -10.88 17.21 2.75
N ILE A 229 -9.96 16.41 2.20
CA ILE A 229 -8.97 15.64 2.98
C ILE A 229 -8.18 16.58 3.89
N TRP A 230 -7.62 17.66 3.33
CA TRP A 230 -6.85 18.62 4.12
C TRP A 230 -7.71 19.34 5.16
N TRP A 231 -8.87 19.85 4.76
CA TRP A 231 -9.73 20.68 5.62
C TRP A 231 -10.33 19.90 6.79
N HIS A 232 -10.76 18.65 6.54
CA HIS A 232 -11.49 17.87 7.53
C HIS A 232 -10.61 16.92 8.35
N ALA A 233 -9.50 16.43 7.78
CA ALA A 233 -8.64 15.45 8.42
C ALA A 233 -7.22 15.95 8.70
N ALA A 234 -6.86 17.16 8.23
CA ALA A 234 -5.49 17.69 8.29
C ALA A 234 -4.43 16.72 7.72
N VAL A 235 -4.84 15.87 6.78
CA VAL A 235 -3.97 14.93 6.07
C VAL A 235 -3.52 15.59 4.78
N ARG A 236 -2.22 15.47 4.45
CA ARG A 236 -1.70 15.79 3.11
C ARG A 236 -1.53 14.52 2.33
N HIS A 237 -2.04 14.49 1.09
CA HIS A 237 -1.92 13.30 0.25
C HIS A 237 -0.50 13.11 -0.27
N ASP A 238 0.20 14.21 -0.60
CA ASP A 238 1.59 14.32 -1.09
C ASP A 238 1.99 13.46 -2.32
N ASP A 239 1.10 12.59 -2.80
CA ASP A 239 1.24 11.80 -4.04
C ASP A 239 -0.03 11.85 -4.90
N LEU A 240 -0.54 13.06 -5.18
CA LEU A 240 -1.73 13.23 -6.02
C LEU A 240 -1.36 13.13 -7.51
N VAL A 241 -1.48 11.93 -8.07
CA VAL A 241 -1.01 11.57 -9.41
C VAL A 241 -1.99 10.62 -10.12
N PRO A 242 -1.94 10.48 -11.47
CA PRO A 242 -2.88 9.63 -12.22
C PRO A 242 -2.92 8.15 -11.82
N ARG A 243 -1.86 7.62 -11.21
CA ARG A 243 -1.83 6.22 -10.71
C ARG A 243 -2.55 6.02 -9.37
N ALA A 244 -2.82 7.12 -8.65
CA ALA A 244 -3.47 7.11 -7.35
C ALA A 244 -4.98 7.39 -7.47
N THR A 245 -5.47 7.66 -8.68
CA THR A 245 -6.86 8.04 -8.94
C THR A 245 -7.55 6.99 -9.80
N SER A 246 -8.70 6.52 -9.32
CA SER A 246 -9.60 5.62 -10.04
C SER A 246 -10.94 6.30 -10.23
N TRP A 247 -11.62 6.00 -11.33
CA TRP A 247 -12.94 6.56 -11.62
C TRP A 247 -13.91 5.50 -12.11
N SER A 248 -15.12 5.50 -11.56
CA SER A 248 -16.27 4.72 -12.02
C SER A 248 -17.18 5.55 -12.93
N SER A 249 -17.53 5.00 -14.10
CA SER A 249 -18.65 5.54 -14.87
C SER A 249 -19.94 5.48 -14.08
N PRO A 250 -20.78 6.53 -14.11
CA PRO A 250 -22.11 6.49 -13.50
C PRO A 250 -23.02 5.38 -14.06
N THR A 251 -22.66 4.80 -15.21
CA THR A 251 -23.40 3.71 -15.87
C THR A 251 -23.16 2.32 -15.30
N ALA A 252 -22.28 2.16 -14.29
CA ALA A 252 -22.00 0.86 -13.66
C ALA A 252 -22.81 0.59 -12.37
N ALA A 253 -23.65 1.54 -11.94
CA ALA A 253 -24.62 1.33 -10.86
C ALA A 253 -25.98 0.92 -11.47
N SER A 254 -26.13 -0.37 -11.76
CA SER A 254 -27.42 -1.00 -12.07
C SER A 254 -27.50 -2.36 -11.41
#